data_AF-A0A7Z7J1M5-F1
#
_entry.id   AF-A0A7Z7J1M5-F1
#
_cell.length_a   1.000
_cell.length_b   1.000
_cell.length_c   1.000
_cell.angle_alpha   90.00
_cell.angle_beta   90.00
_cell.angle_gamma   90.00
#
_symmetry.space_group_name_H-M   'P 1'
#
loop_
_entity.id
_entity.type
_entity.pdbx_description
1 polymer ?
#
loop_
_entity_poly.entity_id
_entity_poly.type
_entity_poly.pdbx_seq_one_letter_code
_entity_poly.pdbx_strand_id
1 'polypeptide(L)'
;MSTEFRPLIEILRELKALALKKASGFLFIVTEENHSCIVRINSGQIEEVVFRMLRNDEAVQRLTMVNAAKARFQVDPGAGLGKPSLLSDDSRQWLMGGFEQDLGGAPSPVRAPVAPTPAPAAPAASASAAPVATGAGPDDSVRDAVEAVALNYLGPIAGMLCDEAWDASSDIEQVLSQLAANLATPQEAQKFMADARVALAKVR
;
A
#
# COMPACT_ATOMS: atom_id res chain seq x y z
N MET A 1 13.65 -14.78 26.00
CA MET A 1 12.55 -15.57 25.39
C MET A 1 11.40 -14.60 25.17
N SER A 2 11.29 -14.03 23.97
CA SER A 2 10.19 -13.11 23.64
C SER A 2 9.39 -13.79 22.54
N THR A 3 8.45 -14.65 22.95
CA THR A 3 7.67 -15.55 22.09
C THR A 3 6.33 -14.94 21.69
N GLU A 4 6.18 -13.64 21.87
CA GLU A 4 4.92 -12.93 21.65
C GLU A 4 4.86 -12.38 20.23
N PHE A 5 3.66 -12.48 19.64
CA PHE A 5 3.39 -11.86 18.35
C PHE A 5 3.36 -10.35 18.56
N ARG A 6 4.29 -9.67 17.90
CA ARG A 6 4.41 -8.22 17.90
C ARG A 6 4.07 -7.71 16.50
N PRO A 7 3.59 -6.46 16.38
CA PRO A 7 3.30 -5.89 15.07
C PRO A 7 4.58 -5.86 14.23
N LEU A 8 4.45 -6.15 12.94
CA LEU A 8 5.59 -6.32 12.03
C LEU A 8 6.55 -5.12 12.06
N ILE A 9 6.02 -3.91 12.21
CA ILE A 9 6.79 -2.66 12.35
C ILE A 9 7.87 -2.75 13.43
N GLU A 10 7.58 -3.38 14.57
CA GLU A 10 8.53 -3.52 15.69
C GLU A 10 9.66 -4.48 15.33
N ILE A 11 9.33 -5.56 14.63
CA ILE A 11 10.30 -6.53 14.13
C ILE A 11 11.22 -5.91 13.10
N LEU A 12 10.67 -5.11 12.19
CA LEU A 12 11.45 -4.41 11.17
C LEU A 12 12.32 -3.29 11.79
N ARG A 13 11.85 -2.63 12.85
CA ARG A 13 12.69 -1.73 13.66
C ARG A 13 13.87 -2.47 14.28
N GLU A 14 13.66 -3.67 14.83
CA GLU A 14 14.76 -4.51 15.31
C GLU A 14 15.72 -4.92 14.19
N LEU A 15 15.20 -5.33 13.03
CA LEU A 15 16.00 -5.64 11.84
C LEU A 15 16.89 -4.45 11.43
N LYS A 16 16.31 -3.25 11.37
CA LYS A 16 17.03 -2.00 11.09
C LYS A 16 18.11 -1.72 12.13
N ALA A 17 17.82 -1.91 13.41
CA ALA A 17 18.81 -1.72 14.48
C ALA A 17 19.96 -2.74 14.38
N LEU A 18 19.68 -3.98 14.00
CA LEU A 18 20.71 -5.00 13.73
C LEU A 18 21.55 -4.65 12.51
N ALA A 19 20.92 -4.13 11.45
CA ALA A 19 21.60 -3.65 10.26
C ALA A 19 22.57 -2.49 10.59
N LEU A 20 22.12 -1.49 11.37
CA LEU A 20 22.94 -0.37 11.84
C LEU A 20 24.12 -0.81 12.71
N LYS A 21 23.95 -1.87 13.50
CA LYS A 21 25.01 -2.47 14.32
C LYS A 21 26.00 -3.33 13.51
N LYS A 22 25.82 -3.41 12.18
CA LYS A 22 26.60 -4.30 11.29
C LYS A 22 26.58 -5.76 11.74
N ALA A 23 25.46 -6.19 12.34
CA ALA A 23 25.30 -7.58 12.75
C ALA A 23 25.28 -8.50 11.53
N SER A 24 25.76 -9.73 11.72
CA SER A 24 25.70 -10.80 10.70
C SER A 24 24.96 -11.99 11.27
N GLY A 25 24.02 -12.53 10.52
CA GLY A 25 23.20 -13.66 10.95
C GLY A 25 21.89 -13.80 10.19
N PHE A 26 20.96 -14.51 10.83
CA PHE A 26 19.65 -14.82 10.28
C PHE A 26 18.56 -14.32 11.23
N LEU A 27 17.62 -13.56 10.71
CA LEU A 27 16.40 -13.18 11.40
C LEU A 27 15.28 -14.12 10.94
N PHE A 28 14.85 -15.00 11.85
CA PHE A 28 13.73 -15.90 11.64
C PHE A 28 12.45 -15.22 12.13
N ILE A 29 11.53 -14.97 11.22
CA ILE A 29 10.23 -14.36 11.46
C ILE A 29 9.18 -15.46 11.26
N VAL A 30 8.24 -15.60 12.19
CA VAL A 30 7.09 -16.49 12.06
C VAL A 30 5.83 -15.65 12.23
N THR A 31 5.02 -15.56 11.19
CA THR A 31 3.78 -14.78 11.20
C THR A 31 2.70 -15.47 12.01
N GLU A 32 1.64 -14.74 12.35
CA GLU A 32 0.43 -15.28 13.00
C GLU A 32 -0.23 -16.42 12.19
N GLU A 33 -0.17 -16.33 10.87
CA GLU A 33 -0.64 -17.38 9.93
C GLU A 33 0.30 -18.60 9.85
N ASN A 34 1.32 -18.69 10.71
CA ASN A 34 2.33 -19.75 10.71
C ASN A 34 3.24 -19.75 9.46
N HIS A 35 3.42 -18.60 8.82
CA HIS A 35 4.36 -18.48 7.69
C HIS A 35 5.77 -18.19 8.21
N SER A 36 6.75 -18.96 7.75
CA SER A 36 8.16 -18.71 8.05
C SER A 36 8.76 -17.73 7.05
N CYS A 37 9.47 -16.75 7.59
CA CYS A 37 10.25 -15.80 6.86
C CYS A 37 11.67 -15.77 7.42
N ILE A 38 12.67 -15.77 6.55
CA ILE A 38 14.08 -15.77 6.93
C ILE A 38 14.74 -14.61 6.22
N VAL A 39 15.29 -13.68 6.99
CA VAL A 39 16.09 -12.56 6.47
C VAL A 39 17.54 -12.84 6.80
N ARG A 40 18.40 -12.89 5.79
CA ARG A 40 19.85 -12.96 5.98
C ARG A 40 20.42 -11.55 6.02
N ILE A 41 21.22 -11.29 7.04
CA ILE A 41 22.01 -10.06 7.18
C ILE A 41 23.49 -10.43 7.20
N ASN A 42 24.31 -9.72 6.41
CA ASN A 42 25.76 -9.78 6.47
C ASN A 42 26.34 -8.38 6.67
N SER A 43 27.10 -8.18 7.75
CA SER A 43 27.78 -6.91 8.06
C SER A 43 26.86 -5.68 8.00
N GLY A 44 25.58 -5.87 8.32
CA GLY A 44 24.55 -4.84 8.24
C GLY A 44 23.84 -4.68 6.89
N GLN A 45 24.21 -5.46 5.88
CA GLN A 45 23.52 -5.52 4.59
C GLN A 45 22.55 -6.70 4.57
N ILE A 46 21.34 -6.46 4.07
CA ILE A 46 20.34 -7.50 3.87
C ILE A 46 20.60 -8.15 2.52
N GLU A 47 21.01 -9.41 2.55
CA GLU A 47 21.48 -10.13 1.36
C GLU A 47 20.38 -10.96 0.71
N GLU A 48 19.48 -11.51 1.53
CA GLU A 48 18.44 -12.44 1.07
C GLU A 48 17.25 -12.37 2.01
N VAL A 49 16.06 -12.40 1.43
CA VAL A 49 14.78 -12.51 2.15
C VAL A 49 14.04 -13.70 1.57
N VAL A 50 13.54 -14.60 2.40
CA VAL A 50 12.76 -15.75 1.96
C VAL A 50 11.49 -15.81 2.77
N PHE A 51 10.34 -15.84 2.12
CA PHE A 51 9.03 -15.93 2.77
C PHE A 51 8.25 -17.11 2.19
N ARG A 52 8.05 -18.18 2.97
CA ARG A 52 7.53 -19.48 2.49
C ARG A 52 8.28 -20.01 1.26
N MET A 53 7.73 -19.79 0.06
CA MET A 53 8.26 -20.19 -1.24
C MET A 53 8.75 -19.00 -2.08
N LEU A 54 8.50 -17.77 -1.62
CA LEU A 54 8.88 -16.54 -2.29
C LEU A 54 10.25 -16.08 -1.81
N ARG A 55 10.96 -15.36 -2.69
CA ARG A 55 12.31 -14.88 -2.42
C ARG A 55 12.44 -13.40 -2.79
N ASN A 56 13.32 -12.72 -2.07
CA ASN A 56 13.71 -11.34 -2.31
C ASN A 56 12.51 -10.39 -2.38
N ASP A 57 12.29 -9.77 -3.54
CA ASP A 57 11.26 -8.75 -3.75
C ASP A 57 9.85 -9.26 -3.44
N GLU A 58 9.49 -10.43 -3.97
CA GLU A 58 8.18 -11.06 -3.70
C GLU A 58 7.99 -11.40 -2.22
N ALA A 59 9.09 -11.75 -1.53
CA ALA A 59 9.06 -12.03 -0.10
C ALA A 59 8.85 -10.75 0.72
N VAL A 60 9.48 -9.64 0.32
CA VAL A 60 9.29 -8.32 0.93
C VAL A 60 7.86 -7.82 0.69
N GLN A 61 7.33 -7.98 -0.52
CA GLN A 61 5.96 -7.59 -0.85
C GLN A 61 4.93 -8.38 -0.04
N ARG A 62 5.14 -9.68 0.20
CA ARG A 62 4.27 -10.44 1.12
C ARG A 62 4.46 -10.05 2.57
N LEU A 63 5.65 -9.62 2.96
CA LEU A 63 5.92 -9.16 4.30
C LEU A 63 5.05 -7.94 4.64
N THR A 64 4.81 -7.01 3.70
CA THR A 64 3.99 -5.81 3.95
C THR A 64 2.54 -6.10 4.35
N MET A 65 2.01 -7.26 3.94
CA MET A 65 0.66 -7.72 4.28
C MET A 65 0.56 -8.39 5.65
N VAL A 66 1.69 -8.60 6.35
CA VAL A 66 1.71 -9.28 7.65
C VAL A 66 1.43 -8.28 8.76
N ASN A 67 0.37 -8.55 9.52
CA ASN A 67 -0.03 -7.68 10.62
C ASN A 67 0.84 -7.93 11.88
N ALA A 68 0.90 -9.17 12.36
CA ALA A 68 1.73 -9.56 13.49
C ALA A 68 2.63 -10.77 13.19
N ALA A 69 3.85 -10.73 13.74
CA ALA A 69 4.79 -11.82 13.67
C ALA A 69 5.61 -11.93 14.96
N LYS A 70 6.29 -13.05 15.14
CA LYS A 70 7.37 -13.18 16.13
C LYS A 70 8.69 -13.24 15.38
N ALA A 71 9.73 -12.63 15.92
CA ALA A 71 11.06 -12.68 15.33
C ALA A 71 12.09 -13.21 16.32
N ARG A 72 13.07 -13.93 15.78
CA ARG A 72 14.24 -14.40 16.51
C ARG A 72 15.46 -14.18 15.65
N PHE A 73 16.37 -13.36 16.16
CA PHE A 73 17.68 -13.19 15.55
C PHE A 73 18.63 -14.28 16.05
N GLN A 74 19.30 -14.92 15.10
CA GLN A 74 20.39 -15.85 15.35
C GLN A 74 21.65 -15.26 14.72
N VAL A 75 22.59 -14.86 15.56
CA VAL A 75 23.91 -14.40 15.12
C VAL A 75 24.62 -15.55 14.44
N ASP A 76 25.11 -15.32 13.24
CA ASP A 76 25.97 -16.26 12.52
C ASP A 76 27.05 -15.45 11.79
N PRO A 77 28.30 -15.45 12.28
CA PRO A 77 29.39 -14.68 11.69
C PRO A 77 29.82 -15.19 10.31
N GLY A 78 29.35 -16.38 9.89
CA GLY A 78 29.54 -16.93 8.54
C GLY A 78 28.40 -16.60 7.56
N ALA A 79 27.33 -15.93 8.01
CA ALA A 79 26.15 -15.68 7.20
C ALA A 79 26.50 -14.70 6.07
N GLY A 80 26.65 -15.21 4.85
CA GLY A 80 26.93 -14.37 3.67
C GLY A 80 28.35 -14.45 3.12
N LEU A 81 29.19 -15.41 3.55
CA LEU A 81 30.42 -15.71 2.82
C LEU A 81 30.08 -16.20 1.39
N GLY A 82 30.20 -15.30 0.41
CA GLY A 82 30.26 -15.63 -1.02
C GLY A 82 28.93 -15.76 -1.77
N LYS A 83 27.81 -15.22 -1.27
CA LYS A 83 26.54 -15.22 -2.01
C LYS A 83 26.19 -13.79 -2.42
N PRO A 84 25.94 -13.51 -3.71
CA PRO A 84 25.53 -12.18 -4.14
C PRO A 84 24.14 -11.85 -3.58
N SER A 85 23.97 -10.62 -3.09
CA SER A 85 22.66 -10.01 -2.84
C SER A 85 21.78 -10.16 -4.08
N LEU A 86 20.68 -10.89 -3.96
CA LEU A 86 19.64 -11.01 -5.00
C LEU A 86 18.45 -10.08 -4.74
N LEU A 87 18.56 -9.24 -3.71
CA LEU A 87 17.55 -8.27 -3.31
C LEU A 87 17.73 -6.97 -4.10
N SER A 88 16.65 -6.47 -4.69
CA SER A 88 16.60 -5.16 -5.35
C SER A 88 16.98 -4.03 -4.39
N ASP A 89 17.52 -2.94 -4.91
CA ASP A 89 17.88 -1.75 -4.12
C ASP A 89 16.65 -1.14 -3.42
N ASP A 90 15.51 -1.10 -4.12
CA ASP A 90 14.22 -0.63 -3.60
C ASP A 90 13.76 -1.44 -2.37
N SER A 91 13.77 -2.76 -2.49
CA SER A 91 13.47 -3.70 -1.40
C SER A 91 14.42 -3.54 -0.20
N ARG A 92 15.72 -3.31 -0.45
CA ARG A 92 16.71 -3.03 0.60
C ARG A 92 16.38 -1.72 1.31
N GLN A 93 16.13 -0.66 0.55
CA GLN A 93 15.80 0.66 1.09
C GLN A 93 14.51 0.60 1.91
N TRP A 94 13.51 -0.16 1.44
CA TRP A 94 12.28 -0.40 2.17
C TRP A 94 12.55 -1.05 3.53
N LEU A 95 13.30 -2.16 3.59
CA LEU A 95 13.66 -2.85 4.85
C LEU A 95 14.53 -2.00 5.79
N MET A 96 15.29 -1.04 5.25
CA MET A 96 16.13 -0.14 6.05
C MET A 96 15.38 1.07 6.62
N GLY A 97 14.13 1.30 6.23
CA GLY A 97 13.31 2.38 6.81
C GLY A 97 12.09 2.81 6.00
N GLY A 98 11.95 2.39 4.74
CA GLY A 98 10.72 2.64 3.98
C GLY A 98 9.49 1.98 4.59
N PHE A 99 9.67 0.85 5.29
CA PHE A 99 8.59 0.14 6.00
C PHE A 99 7.89 1.01 7.06
N GLU A 100 8.54 2.03 7.62
CA GLU A 100 7.94 2.93 8.61
C GLU A 100 6.87 3.83 7.99
N GLN A 101 6.97 4.14 6.69
CA GLN A 101 5.95 4.92 5.95
C GLN A 101 4.77 4.04 5.54
N ASP A 102 5.05 2.78 5.18
CA ASP A 102 4.07 1.83 4.66
C ASP A 102 3.24 1.17 5.78
N LEU A 103 3.90 0.69 6.83
CA LEU A 103 3.28 -0.02 7.96
C LEU A 103 3.02 0.88 9.16
N GLY A 104 3.77 1.97 9.29
CA GLY A 104 3.73 2.87 10.43
C GLY A 104 2.64 3.93 10.34
N GLY A 105 1.57 3.67 9.57
CA GLY A 105 0.39 4.52 9.46
C GLY A 105 -0.34 4.75 10.79
N ALA A 106 0.28 5.49 11.72
CA ALA A 106 -0.40 6.59 12.38
C ALA A 106 -0.43 7.74 11.37
N PRO A 107 -1.51 8.54 11.33
CA PRO A 107 -1.67 9.57 10.31
C PRO A 107 -0.44 10.46 10.37
N SER A 108 0.23 10.62 9.22
CA SER A 108 1.10 11.77 9.07
C SER A 108 0.25 12.98 9.43
N PRO A 109 0.55 13.74 10.51
CA PRO A 109 -0.07 15.03 10.66
C PRO A 109 0.32 15.78 9.38
N VAL A 110 -0.72 16.30 8.73
CA VAL A 110 -0.67 17.40 7.77
C VAL A 110 0.74 17.98 7.73
N ARG A 111 1.45 17.76 6.62
CA ARG A 111 2.66 18.48 6.26
C ARG A 111 2.42 19.95 6.60
N ALA A 112 2.96 20.40 7.73
CA ALA A 112 2.84 21.78 8.16
C ALA A 112 3.47 22.62 7.05
N PRO A 113 2.73 23.54 6.42
CA PRO A 113 3.35 24.48 5.51
C PRO A 113 4.35 25.29 6.34
N VAL A 114 5.62 25.18 5.97
CA VAL A 114 6.68 26.04 6.46
C VAL A 114 6.25 27.49 6.22
N ALA A 115 5.96 28.20 7.31
CA ALA A 115 5.75 29.63 7.28
C ALA A 115 7.07 30.33 6.93
N PRO A 116 7.01 31.36 6.07
CA PRO A 116 7.71 32.59 6.41
C PRO A 116 6.69 33.73 6.54
N THR A 117 6.66 34.27 7.75
CA THR A 117 6.49 35.69 8.13
C THR A 117 5.19 36.43 7.73
N PRO A 118 4.44 36.98 8.69
CA PRO A 118 3.25 37.78 8.44
C PRO A 118 3.60 39.23 8.09
N ALA A 119 3.07 39.74 6.98
CA ALA A 119 2.91 41.18 6.74
C ALA A 119 1.42 41.46 6.40
N PRO A 120 0.72 42.30 7.16
CA PRO A 120 -0.72 42.50 7.01
C PRO A 120 -1.03 43.66 6.06
N ALA A 121 -1.91 43.43 5.08
CA ALA A 121 -2.81 44.45 4.54
C ALA A 121 -3.97 43.76 3.79
N ALA A 122 -5.17 43.92 4.32
CA ALA A 122 -6.46 43.52 3.76
C ALA A 122 -6.90 44.48 2.62
N PRO A 123 -8.17 44.46 2.16
CA PRO A 123 -8.93 43.41 1.47
C PRO A 123 -9.62 43.91 0.17
N ALA A 124 -10.02 43.03 -0.75
CA ALA A 124 -11.16 43.19 -1.69
C ALA A 124 -11.32 41.90 -2.50
N ALA A 125 -12.34 41.08 -2.23
CA ALA A 125 -13.66 41.13 -2.86
C ALA A 125 -13.70 40.47 -4.26
N SER A 126 -14.30 39.27 -4.25
CA SER A 126 -15.12 38.62 -5.27
C SER A 126 -14.93 38.97 -6.75
N ALA A 127 -14.53 37.97 -7.52
CA ALA A 127 -15.44 37.23 -8.41
C ALA A 127 -14.58 36.33 -9.32
N SER A 128 -14.16 35.16 -8.81
CA SER A 128 -13.52 34.19 -9.69
C SER A 128 -14.60 33.49 -10.48
N ALA A 129 -14.55 33.73 -11.78
CA ALA A 129 -15.41 33.20 -12.81
C ALA A 129 -15.59 31.68 -12.71
N ALA A 130 -16.81 31.25 -13.02
CA ALA A 130 -17.08 29.88 -13.44
C ALA A 130 -16.15 29.46 -14.58
N PRO A 131 -15.74 28.18 -14.63
CA PRO A 131 -15.56 27.50 -15.89
C PRO A 131 -16.68 26.46 -16.06
N VAL A 132 -17.58 26.81 -16.98
CA VAL A 132 -18.12 25.92 -18.02
C VAL A 132 -18.48 24.48 -17.62
N ALA A 133 -19.77 24.29 -17.32
CA ALA A 133 -20.46 23.06 -17.65
C ALA A 133 -20.31 22.81 -19.17
N THR A 134 -19.61 21.75 -19.54
CA THR A 134 -19.53 21.29 -20.93
C THR A 134 -19.94 19.82 -20.95
N GLY A 135 -21.17 19.58 -21.40
CA GLY A 135 -21.61 18.28 -21.92
C GLY A 135 -21.90 17.18 -20.91
N ALA A 136 -22.96 17.31 -20.11
CA ALA A 136 -23.57 16.17 -19.43
C ALA A 136 -24.23 15.25 -20.47
N GLY A 137 -23.47 14.32 -21.02
CA GLY A 137 -24.02 13.17 -21.71
C GLY A 137 -24.76 12.26 -20.71
N PRO A 138 -25.69 11.41 -21.16
CA PRO A 138 -26.23 10.35 -20.30
C PRO A 138 -25.13 9.47 -19.69
N ASP A 139 -23.99 9.37 -20.38
CA ASP A 139 -22.78 8.67 -19.95
C ASP A 139 -22.11 9.32 -18.72
N ASP A 140 -22.23 10.64 -18.53
CA ASP A 140 -21.64 11.35 -17.38
C ASP A 140 -22.41 11.07 -16.09
N SER A 141 -23.75 11.04 -16.16
CA SER A 141 -24.60 10.65 -15.02
C SER A 141 -24.44 9.17 -14.66
N VAL A 142 -24.25 8.33 -15.68
CA VAL A 142 -23.94 6.90 -15.51
C VAL A 142 -22.57 6.72 -14.84
N ARG A 143 -21.56 7.47 -15.27
CA ARG A 143 -20.22 7.44 -14.69
C ARG A 143 -20.21 7.93 -13.25
N ASP A 144 -20.88 9.04 -12.94
CA ASP A 144 -21.00 9.56 -11.58
C ASP A 144 -21.67 8.57 -10.63
N ALA A 145 -22.72 7.88 -11.09
CA ALA A 145 -23.40 6.86 -10.31
C ALA A 145 -22.51 5.64 -10.02
N VAL A 146 -21.72 5.20 -11.01
CA VAL A 146 -20.75 4.11 -10.84
C VAL A 146 -19.60 4.53 -9.93
N GLU A 147 -19.10 5.76 -10.07
CA GLU A 147 -18.04 6.32 -9.22
C GLU A 147 -18.50 6.48 -7.77
N ALA A 148 -19.73 6.93 -7.52
CA ALA A 148 -20.30 7.05 -6.18
C ALA A 148 -20.40 5.69 -5.48
N VAL A 149 -20.83 4.65 -6.20
CA VAL A 149 -20.83 3.27 -5.68
C VAL A 149 -19.38 2.82 -5.46
N ALA A 150 -18.48 3.04 -6.42
CA ALA A 150 -17.08 2.65 -6.33
C ALA A 150 -16.37 3.32 -5.15
N LEU A 151 -16.64 4.60 -4.84
CA LEU A 151 -16.11 5.32 -3.69
C LEU A 151 -16.48 4.64 -2.36
N ASN A 152 -17.65 4.01 -2.28
CA ASN A 152 -18.10 3.34 -1.06
C ASN A 152 -17.38 2.00 -0.80
N TYR A 153 -16.80 1.39 -1.84
CA TYR A 153 -16.10 0.10 -1.74
C TYR A 153 -14.57 0.23 -1.89
N LEU A 154 -14.12 0.98 -2.90
CA LEU A 154 -12.70 1.19 -3.21
C LEU A 154 -12.13 2.44 -2.50
N GLY A 155 -12.97 3.33 -1.97
CA GLY A 155 -12.50 4.55 -1.31
C GLY A 155 -11.92 5.56 -2.31
N PRO A 156 -10.98 6.43 -1.90
CA PRO A 156 -10.53 7.58 -2.69
C PRO A 156 -9.83 7.23 -4.01
N ILE A 157 -9.42 5.98 -4.21
CA ILE A 157 -8.87 5.51 -5.49
C ILE A 157 -9.95 5.26 -6.55
N ALA A 158 -11.23 5.19 -6.15
CA ALA A 158 -12.35 4.87 -7.05
C ALA A 158 -12.43 5.77 -8.28
N GLY A 159 -12.19 7.08 -8.13
CA GLY A 159 -12.24 8.00 -9.27
C GLY A 159 -11.15 7.73 -10.32
N MET A 160 -9.95 7.32 -9.88
CA MET A 160 -8.87 6.95 -10.79
C MET A 160 -9.17 5.62 -11.50
N LEU A 161 -9.70 4.63 -10.79
CA LEU A 161 -10.07 3.34 -11.39
C LEU A 161 -11.29 3.46 -12.30
N CYS A 162 -12.25 4.34 -11.99
CA CYS A 162 -13.32 4.67 -12.92
C CYS A 162 -12.73 5.27 -14.20
N ASP A 163 -11.85 6.28 -14.10
CA ASP A 163 -11.24 6.89 -15.29
C ASP A 163 -10.47 5.87 -16.16
N GLU A 164 -9.65 5.01 -15.56
CA GLU A 164 -8.95 3.95 -16.30
C GLU A 164 -9.89 2.91 -16.91
N ALA A 165 -10.94 2.50 -16.20
CA ALA A 165 -11.89 1.52 -16.72
C ALA A 165 -12.70 2.08 -17.90
N TRP A 166 -13.09 3.36 -17.83
CA TRP A 166 -13.80 4.06 -18.90
C TRP A 166 -12.89 4.39 -20.09
N ASP A 167 -11.60 4.64 -19.87
CA ASP A 167 -10.59 4.80 -20.93
C ASP A 167 -10.31 3.47 -21.66
N ALA A 168 -10.23 2.36 -20.90
CA ALA A 168 -10.00 1.03 -21.45
C ALA A 168 -11.22 0.46 -22.19
N SER A 169 -12.44 0.79 -21.77
CA SER A 169 -13.68 0.31 -22.40
C SER A 169 -14.87 1.21 -22.09
N SER A 170 -15.67 1.54 -23.11
CA SER A 170 -16.92 2.31 -22.94
C SER A 170 -18.13 1.43 -22.61
N ASP A 171 -17.96 0.10 -22.54
CA ASP A 171 -18.99 -0.85 -22.16
C ASP A 171 -19.17 -0.90 -20.64
N ILE A 172 -20.34 -0.49 -20.15
CA ILE A 172 -20.66 -0.41 -18.72
C ILE A 172 -20.43 -1.75 -17.99
N GLU A 173 -20.79 -2.88 -18.59
CA GLU A 173 -20.56 -4.21 -17.99
C GLU A 173 -19.07 -4.57 -17.91
N GLN A 174 -18.25 -4.12 -18.86
CA GLN A 174 -16.79 -4.29 -18.82
C GLN A 174 -16.16 -3.38 -17.77
N VAL A 175 -16.61 -2.13 -17.68
CA VAL A 175 -16.20 -1.18 -16.64
C VAL A 175 -16.52 -1.74 -15.26
N LEU A 176 -17.74 -2.22 -15.02
CA LEU A 176 -18.11 -2.82 -13.74
C LEU A 176 -17.31 -4.08 -13.43
N SER A 177 -17.00 -4.89 -14.44
CA SER A 177 -16.17 -6.09 -14.27
C SER A 177 -14.72 -5.75 -13.95
N GLN A 178 -14.16 -4.72 -14.57
CA GLN A 178 -12.83 -4.18 -14.29
C GLN A 178 -12.76 -3.61 -12.86
N LEU A 179 -13.72 -2.76 -12.47
CA LEU A 179 -13.78 -2.25 -11.11
C LEU A 179 -13.96 -3.40 -10.11
N ALA A 180 -14.85 -4.35 -10.37
CA ALA A 180 -15.07 -5.52 -9.53
C ALA A 180 -13.82 -6.39 -9.35
N ALA A 181 -13.00 -6.53 -10.39
CA ALA A 181 -11.73 -7.26 -10.34
C ALA A 181 -10.68 -6.59 -9.44
N ASN A 182 -10.85 -5.30 -9.14
CA ASN A 182 -9.98 -4.54 -8.25
C ASN A 182 -10.43 -4.58 -6.78
N LEU A 183 -11.57 -5.22 -6.45
CA LEU A 183 -11.98 -5.41 -5.05
C LEU A 183 -11.24 -6.57 -4.40
N ALA A 184 -10.94 -6.42 -3.11
CA ALA A 184 -10.15 -7.37 -2.34
C ALA A 184 -10.83 -8.74 -2.14
N THR A 185 -12.17 -8.80 -2.19
CA THR A 185 -12.91 -10.06 -2.02
C THR A 185 -13.98 -10.28 -3.10
N PRO A 186 -14.20 -11.55 -3.51
CA PRO A 186 -15.23 -11.88 -4.50
C PRO A 186 -16.66 -11.57 -4.00
N GLN A 187 -16.88 -11.55 -2.69
CA GLN A 187 -18.17 -11.19 -2.10
C GLN A 187 -18.46 -9.69 -2.23
N GLU A 188 -17.45 -8.84 -2.02
CA GLU A 188 -17.59 -7.39 -2.25
C GLU A 188 -17.74 -7.07 -3.73
N ALA A 189 -17.01 -7.76 -4.61
CA ALA A 189 -17.17 -7.62 -6.06
C ALA A 189 -18.61 -7.92 -6.52
N GLN A 190 -19.23 -8.98 -5.98
CA GLN A 190 -20.63 -9.30 -6.27
C GLN A 190 -21.60 -8.25 -5.71
N LYS A 191 -21.37 -7.73 -4.50
CA LYS A 191 -22.20 -6.66 -3.93
C LYS A 191 -22.04 -5.35 -4.71
N PHE A 192 -20.82 -4.97 -5.06
CA PHE A 192 -20.53 -3.81 -5.90
C PHE A 192 -21.23 -3.91 -7.25
N MET A 193 -21.12 -5.04 -7.95
CA MET A 193 -21.83 -5.25 -9.22
C MET A 193 -23.34 -5.11 -9.07
N ALA A 194 -23.92 -5.66 -7.98
CA ALA A 194 -25.35 -5.58 -7.69
C ALA A 194 -25.81 -4.15 -7.35
N ASP A 195 -25.03 -3.40 -6.59
CA ASP A 195 -25.33 -2.02 -6.21
C ASP A 195 -25.18 -1.08 -7.40
N ALA A 196 -24.13 -1.26 -8.20
CA ALA A 196 -23.88 -0.47 -9.40
C ALA A 196 -24.97 -0.65 -10.45
N ARG A 197 -25.46 -1.89 -10.69
CA ARG A 197 -26.59 -2.13 -11.60
C ARG A 197 -27.92 -1.53 -11.09
N VAL A 198 -28.11 -1.45 -9.77
CA VAL A 198 -29.26 -0.74 -9.18
C VAL A 198 -29.11 0.78 -9.32
N ALA A 199 -27.91 1.32 -9.15
CA ALA A 199 -27.62 2.74 -9.37
C ALA A 199 -27.84 3.14 -10.84
N LEU A 200 -27.36 2.31 -11.79
CA LEU A 200 -27.58 2.51 -13.22
C LEU A 200 -29.06 2.47 -13.61
N ALA A 201 -29.84 1.58 -12.99
CA ALA A 201 -31.29 1.50 -13.21
C ALA A 201 -32.07 2.71 -12.66
N LYS A 202 -31.48 3.52 -11.76
CA LYS A 202 -32.08 4.77 -11.25
C LYS A 202 -31.76 5.99 -12.13
N VAL A 203 -30.70 5.91 -12.93
CA VAL A 203 -30.20 7.01 -13.78
C VAL A 203 -30.70 6.90 -15.22
N ARG A 204 -31.15 5.71 -15.63
CA ARG A 204 -31.76 5.41 -16.93
C ARG A 204 -33.26 5.64 -16.93
#